data_AF-A0A7C2QEQ7-F1
#
_entry.id   AF-A0A7C2QEQ7-F1
#
_cell.length_a   1.000
_cell.length_b   1.000
_cell.length_c   1.000
_cell.angle_alpha   90.00
_cell.angle_beta   90.00
_cell.angle_gamma   90.00
#
_symmetry.space_group_name_H-M   'P 1'
#
loop_
_entity.id
_entity.type
_entity.pdbx_description
1 polymer ?
#
loop_
_entity_poly.entity_id
_entity_poly.type
_entity_poly.pdbx_seq_one_letter_code
_entity_poly.pdbx_strand_id
1 'polypeptide(L)'
;MSLDKSERFKIKEVRAREILDCRGEPTVEVDVLTFGGSLGRASVPSGRSTGRYEAFELRDGGRRYMGKGVLRAVQNVNEIIAPALKGKDVRNQREIDELLIELDGTENKSKLGANAIVGVSLAVAKAAAEELGIPLYRYIGGTNACILPVPFMNLINGGKLAATELDFQEHMVVPVGAKSFSEAIRMSTEVYYELGKVLAEKWGRHSLNVADEGGYTPPGMKDPRDALEAELKVVEELGYGDKFVLGLDVAASHLYNEKTKKYTLMGKEVSRESLMDFYEELVSAYPVKSIEDPLEQEDFEG
;
A
#
# COMPACT_ATOMS: atom_id res chain seq x y z
N MET A 1 3.63 -3.75 44.90
CA MET A 1 4.43 -2.56 44.54
C MET A 1 3.71 -1.91 43.37
N SER A 2 2.89 -0.88 43.61
CA SER A 2 2.29 -0.12 42.51
C SER A 2 3.43 0.67 41.87
N LEU A 3 3.81 0.31 40.64
CA LEU A 3 4.58 1.22 39.79
C LEU A 3 3.87 2.58 39.83
N ASP A 4 4.63 3.68 39.92
CA ASP A 4 4.06 4.99 39.70
C ASP A 4 3.23 4.94 38.40
N LYS A 5 2.03 5.51 38.40
CA LYS A 5 1.07 5.38 37.29
C LYS A 5 1.66 5.86 35.96
N SER A 6 2.72 6.68 36.00
CA SER A 6 3.47 7.12 34.84
C SER A 6 4.49 6.08 34.33
N GLU A 7 5.14 5.33 35.22
CA GLU A 7 6.22 4.38 34.88
C GLU A 7 5.73 3.25 33.97
N ARG A 8 4.47 2.86 34.08
CA ARG A 8 3.89 1.78 33.24
C ARG A 8 3.95 2.08 31.74
N PHE A 9 3.94 3.36 31.36
CA PHE A 9 4.03 3.80 29.96
C PHE A 9 5.47 3.88 29.43
N LYS A 10 6.48 3.68 30.29
CA LYS A 10 7.85 3.73 29.84
C LYS A 10 8.21 2.48 29.04
N ILE A 11 9.02 2.67 28.00
CA ILE A 11 9.57 1.59 27.18
C ILE A 11 10.55 0.79 28.03
N LYS A 12 10.25 -0.50 28.19
CA LYS A 12 11.09 -1.49 28.87
C LYS A 12 12.08 -2.12 27.90
N GLU A 13 11.61 -2.51 26.73
CA GLU A 13 12.40 -3.22 25.71
C GLU A 13 11.91 -2.87 24.31
N VAL A 14 12.83 -2.75 23.36
CA VAL A 14 12.56 -2.68 21.92
C VAL A 14 13.37 -3.78 21.26
N ARG A 15 12.75 -4.57 20.38
CA ARG A 15 13.42 -5.66 19.68
C ARG A 15 12.89 -5.83 18.27
N ALA A 16 13.80 -5.88 17.30
CA ALA A 16 13.48 -6.20 15.92
C ALA A 16 13.91 -7.62 15.54
N ARG A 17 13.22 -8.14 14.52
CA ARG A 17 13.54 -9.38 13.82
C ARG A 17 13.25 -9.22 12.33
N GLU A 18 13.86 -10.08 11.53
CA GLU A 18 13.52 -10.21 10.12
C GLU A 18 12.41 -11.25 9.96
N ILE A 19 11.40 -10.91 9.16
CA ILE A 19 10.30 -11.78 8.74
C ILE A 19 10.19 -11.77 7.21
N LEU A 20 9.23 -12.49 6.62
CA LEU A 20 8.94 -12.44 5.18
C LEU A 20 7.59 -11.75 4.92
N ASP A 21 7.52 -10.92 3.88
CA ASP A 21 6.29 -10.30 3.39
C ASP A 21 5.45 -11.28 2.53
N CYS A 22 4.33 -10.81 1.97
CA CYS A 22 3.43 -11.62 1.14
C CYS A 22 4.09 -12.16 -0.15
N ARG A 23 5.20 -11.57 -0.60
CA ARG A 23 5.98 -12.00 -1.78
C ARG A 23 7.15 -12.91 -1.40
N GLY A 24 7.32 -13.19 -0.10
CA GLY A 24 8.45 -13.95 0.41
C GLY A 24 9.74 -13.14 0.50
N GLU A 25 9.67 -11.81 0.47
CA GLU A 25 10.82 -10.93 0.59
C GLU A 25 11.07 -10.56 2.06
N PRO A 26 12.34 -10.45 2.51
CA PRO A 26 12.62 -10.06 3.88
C PRO A 26 12.06 -8.68 4.23
N THR A 27 11.53 -8.53 5.43
CA THR A 27 11.16 -7.22 5.99
C THR A 27 11.35 -7.19 7.52
N VAL A 28 11.29 -6.01 8.11
CA VAL A 28 11.51 -5.76 9.53
C VAL A 28 10.19 -5.88 10.29
N GLU A 29 10.21 -6.59 11.41
CA GLU A 29 9.16 -6.56 12.43
C GLU A 29 9.76 -6.10 13.76
N VAL A 30 9.10 -5.15 14.41
CA VAL A 30 9.53 -4.54 15.68
C VAL A 30 8.51 -4.78 16.77
N ASP A 31 9.00 -5.19 17.94
CA ASP A 31 8.27 -5.28 19.21
C ASP A 31 8.74 -4.16 20.15
N VAL A 32 7.79 -3.47 20.78
CA VAL A 32 8.00 -2.52 21.87
C VAL A 32 7.20 -2.98 23.08
N LEU A 33 7.90 -3.28 24.19
CA LEU A 33 7.32 -3.70 25.46
C LEU A 33 7.39 -2.55 26.46
N THR A 34 6.27 -2.23 27.14
CA THR A 34 6.23 -1.24 28.22
C THR A 34 6.53 -1.88 29.59
N PHE A 35 6.85 -1.07 30.60
CA PHE A 35 6.94 -1.55 31.99
C PHE A 35 5.59 -1.98 32.57
N GLY A 36 4.47 -1.49 32.00
CA GLY A 36 3.12 -1.97 32.32
C GLY A 36 2.80 -3.35 31.76
N GLY A 37 3.63 -3.86 30.84
CA GLY A 37 3.49 -5.18 30.24
C GLY A 37 2.78 -5.20 28.89
N SER A 38 2.41 -4.04 28.35
CA SER A 38 1.78 -3.90 27.03
C SER A 38 2.80 -4.10 25.91
N LEU A 39 2.41 -4.83 24.87
CA LEU A 39 3.24 -5.13 23.71
C LEU A 39 2.65 -4.49 22.45
N GLY A 40 3.40 -3.59 21.83
CA GLY A 40 3.13 -3.11 20.48
C GLY A 40 4.02 -3.83 19.47
N ARG A 41 3.42 -4.45 18.45
CA ARG A 41 4.14 -5.12 17.35
C ARG A 41 3.78 -4.51 16.01
N ALA A 42 4.78 -4.19 15.19
CA ALA A 42 4.59 -3.69 13.85
C ALA A 42 5.52 -4.37 12.84
N SER A 43 4.91 -4.94 11.81
CA SER A 43 5.57 -5.49 10.63
C SER A 43 5.53 -4.43 9.53
N VAL A 44 6.67 -4.15 8.89
CA VAL A 44 6.78 -3.05 7.93
C VAL A 44 6.55 -3.57 6.50
N PRO A 45 5.66 -2.97 5.71
CA PRO A 45 5.50 -3.37 4.31
C PRO A 45 6.72 -2.95 3.49
N SER A 46 6.93 -3.56 2.33
CA SER A 46 7.93 -3.09 1.38
C SER A 46 7.33 -2.77 0.01
N GLY A 47 7.65 -1.60 -0.53
CA GLY A 47 7.16 -1.14 -1.82
C GLY A 47 7.90 -1.81 -2.99
N ARG A 48 7.26 -1.84 -4.16
CA ARG A 48 7.85 -2.34 -5.42
C ARG A 48 8.28 -1.21 -6.35
N SER A 49 7.55 -0.10 -6.29
CA SER A 49 7.81 1.15 -7.01
C SER A 49 8.33 2.15 -5.99
N THR A 50 9.61 2.50 -6.08
CA THR A 50 10.21 3.55 -5.24
C THR A 50 10.26 4.84 -6.04
N GLY A 51 9.48 5.84 -5.66
CA GLY A 51 9.59 7.20 -6.19
C GLY A 51 10.95 7.84 -5.85
N ARG A 52 11.39 8.80 -6.68
CA ARG A 52 12.72 9.45 -6.51
C ARG A 52 12.88 10.21 -5.18
N TYR A 53 11.77 10.60 -4.56
CA TYR A 53 11.74 11.44 -3.36
C TYR A 53 11.35 10.68 -2.08
N GLU A 54 11.27 9.34 -2.14
CA GLU A 54 10.84 8.53 -1.01
C GLU A 54 11.90 8.38 0.09
N ALA A 55 11.42 8.03 1.29
CA ALA A 55 12.29 7.63 2.38
C ALA A 55 12.99 6.29 2.05
N PHE A 56 14.27 6.20 2.35
CA PHE A 56 15.13 5.12 1.89
C PHE A 56 14.94 3.83 2.71
N GLU A 57 14.49 2.76 2.06
CA GLU A 57 14.47 1.43 2.65
C GLU A 57 15.87 0.82 2.71
N LEU A 58 16.36 0.49 3.91
CA LEU A 58 17.67 -0.13 4.06
C LEU A 58 17.63 -1.64 3.81
N ARG A 59 18.27 -2.07 2.72
CA ARG A 59 18.46 -3.48 2.33
C ARG A 59 19.93 -3.89 2.45
N ASP A 60 20.22 -5.14 2.79
CA ASP A 60 21.58 -5.65 3.06
C ASP A 60 22.50 -5.67 1.84
N GLY A 61 21.95 -5.87 0.64
CA GLY A 61 22.72 -6.19 -0.55
C GLY A 61 23.35 -7.59 -0.48
N GLY A 62 24.24 -7.89 -1.44
CA GLY A 62 24.94 -9.18 -1.50
C GLY A 62 24.07 -10.35 -1.98
N ARG A 63 24.46 -11.58 -1.62
CA ARG A 63 23.85 -12.82 -2.18
C ARG A 63 22.57 -13.27 -1.47
N ARG A 64 22.44 -12.96 -0.18
CA ARG A 64 21.33 -13.46 0.65
C ARG A 64 20.02 -12.78 0.24
N TYR A 65 18.97 -13.57 0.00
CA TYR A 65 17.69 -13.08 -0.53
C TYR A 65 17.85 -12.16 -1.76
N MET A 66 18.80 -12.47 -2.65
CA MET A 66 19.10 -11.65 -3.83
C MET A 66 19.39 -10.17 -3.49
N GLY A 67 19.99 -9.92 -2.32
CA GLY A 67 20.33 -8.60 -1.83
C GLY A 67 19.23 -7.89 -1.05
N LYS A 68 18.06 -8.53 -0.87
CA LYS A 68 16.88 -7.95 -0.21
C LYS A 68 16.80 -8.20 1.30
N GLY A 69 17.82 -8.81 1.90
CA GLY A 69 17.88 -8.98 3.36
C GLY A 69 17.76 -7.65 4.11
N VAL A 70 17.35 -7.69 5.37
CA VAL A 70 17.18 -6.49 6.22
C VAL A 70 17.88 -6.62 7.58
N LEU A 71 18.89 -7.48 7.69
CA LEU A 71 19.62 -7.70 8.94
C LEU A 71 20.31 -6.43 9.44
N ARG A 72 20.77 -5.55 8.55
CA ARG A 72 21.32 -4.24 8.93
C ARG A 72 20.27 -3.35 9.57
N ALA A 73 19.06 -3.29 9.01
CA ALA A 73 17.95 -2.53 9.60
C ALA A 73 17.53 -3.11 10.96
N VAL A 74 17.47 -4.44 11.08
CA VAL A 74 17.22 -5.14 12.37
C VAL A 74 18.30 -4.81 13.40
N GLN A 75 19.57 -4.80 12.99
CA GLN A 75 20.69 -4.45 13.86
C GLN A 75 20.60 -2.98 14.30
N ASN A 76 20.29 -2.06 13.40
CA ASN A 76 20.06 -0.65 13.72
C ASN A 76 18.97 -0.47 14.78
N VAL A 77 17.86 -1.22 14.69
CA VAL A 77 16.83 -1.18 15.73
C VAL A 77 17.37 -1.70 17.06
N ASN A 78 18.00 -2.87 17.07
CA ASN A 78 18.41 -3.54 18.31
C ASN A 78 19.59 -2.86 19.03
N GLU A 79 20.55 -2.31 18.28
CA GLU A 79 21.83 -1.83 18.82
C GLU A 79 21.90 -0.30 18.92
N ILE A 80 21.11 0.43 18.13
CA ILE A 80 21.15 1.90 18.10
C ILE A 80 19.85 2.50 18.66
N ILE A 81 18.71 2.11 18.10
CA ILE A 81 17.42 2.69 18.48
C ILE A 81 16.97 2.21 19.87
N ALA A 82 17.04 0.91 20.13
CA ALA A 82 16.55 0.33 21.38
C ALA A 82 17.21 0.92 22.64
N PRO A 83 18.55 1.11 22.70
CA PRO A 83 19.18 1.81 23.83
C PRO A 83 18.70 3.26 23.99
N ALA A 84 18.47 3.98 22.89
CA ALA A 84 18.05 5.38 22.91
C ALA A 84 16.59 5.59 23.35
N LEU A 85 15.73 4.59 23.13
CA LEU A 85 14.31 4.65 23.52
C LEU A 85 14.00 4.10 24.91
N LYS A 86 14.92 3.35 25.52
CA LYS A 86 14.68 2.74 26.84
C LYS A 86 14.32 3.81 27.89
N GLY A 87 13.20 3.60 28.58
CA GLY A 87 12.70 4.51 29.62
C GLY A 87 11.92 5.72 29.10
N LYS A 88 11.80 5.92 27.78
CA LYS A 88 10.93 6.95 27.21
C LYS A 88 9.47 6.57 27.32
N ASP A 89 8.60 7.56 27.40
CA ASP A 89 7.16 7.37 27.52
C ASP A 89 6.53 7.15 26.13
N VAL A 90 5.87 6.01 25.92
CA VAL A 90 5.27 5.65 24.62
C VAL A 90 4.18 6.64 24.16
N ARG A 91 3.63 7.45 25.06
CA ARG A 91 2.60 8.46 24.74
C ARG A 91 3.19 9.68 24.03
N ASN A 92 4.50 9.91 24.17
CA ASN A 92 5.19 11.05 23.54
C ASN A 92 5.59 10.70 22.10
N GLN A 93 4.62 10.30 21.27
CA GLN A 93 4.86 9.80 19.91
C GLN A 93 5.74 10.75 19.09
N ARG A 94 5.43 12.05 19.09
CA ARG A 94 6.21 13.06 18.35
C ARG A 94 7.66 13.16 18.83
N GLU A 95 7.89 13.16 20.15
CA GLU A 95 9.24 13.21 20.71
C GLU A 95 10.07 11.98 20.30
N ILE A 96 9.42 10.81 20.29
CA ILE A 96 10.06 9.57 19.86
C ILE A 96 10.37 9.62 18.37
N ASP A 97 9.42 10.02 17.52
CA ASP A 97 9.62 10.10 16.07
C ASP A 97 10.68 11.14 15.69
N GLU A 98 10.68 12.31 16.35
CA GLU A 98 11.70 13.35 16.18
C GLU A 98 13.10 12.82 16.58
N LEU A 99 13.20 12.11 17.71
CA LEU A 99 14.44 11.46 18.11
C LEU A 99 14.92 10.41 17.09
N LEU A 100 14.01 9.61 16.52
CA LEU A 100 14.38 8.62 15.49
C LEU A 100 14.95 9.30 14.23
N ILE A 101 14.34 10.41 13.83
CA ILE A 101 14.81 11.23 12.69
C ILE A 101 16.17 11.84 13.02
N GLU A 102 16.36 12.39 14.22
CA GLU A 102 17.63 12.98 14.66
C GLU A 102 18.76 11.95 14.76
N LEU A 103 18.47 10.74 15.28
CA LEU A 103 19.44 9.64 15.37
C LEU A 103 19.95 9.18 14.00
N ASP A 104 19.05 9.20 13.00
CA ASP A 104 19.42 8.96 11.61
C ASP A 104 20.26 10.11 11.06
N GLY A 105 19.75 11.35 11.17
CA GLY A 105 20.46 12.57 10.79
C GLY A 105 20.57 12.79 9.27
N THR A 106 19.90 11.98 8.44
CA THR A 106 19.82 12.18 6.98
C THR A 106 18.40 12.55 6.56
N GLU A 107 18.27 13.35 5.50
CA GLU A 107 16.98 13.84 5.00
C GLU A 107 16.01 12.70 4.64
N ASN A 108 16.53 11.66 3.99
CA ASN A 108 15.76 10.52 3.49
C ASN A 108 15.82 9.28 4.39
N LYS A 109 16.34 9.39 5.62
CA LYS A 109 16.40 8.27 6.59
C LYS A 109 17.29 7.09 6.16
N SER A 110 18.32 7.36 5.36
CA SER A 110 19.14 6.31 4.72
C SER A 110 20.17 5.65 5.64
N LYS A 111 20.48 6.25 6.79
CA LYS A 111 21.51 5.73 7.71
C LYS A 111 20.97 4.58 8.57
N LEU A 112 19.83 4.77 9.21
CA LEU A 112 19.14 3.75 10.00
C LEU A 112 18.20 2.90 9.13
N GLY A 113 17.66 3.48 8.06
CA GLY A 113 16.65 2.88 7.20
C GLY A 113 15.25 3.32 7.60
N ALA A 114 14.48 3.80 6.63
CA ALA A 114 13.09 4.17 6.83
C ALA A 114 12.24 3.00 7.35
N ASN A 115 12.56 1.77 6.92
CA ASN A 115 11.94 0.54 7.42
C ASN A 115 12.21 0.29 8.91
N ALA A 116 13.41 0.56 9.41
CA ALA A 116 13.68 0.48 10.86
C ALA A 116 12.88 1.53 11.64
N ILE A 117 12.89 2.78 11.17
CA ILE A 117 12.24 3.92 11.85
C ILE A 117 10.73 3.74 11.91
N VAL A 118 10.07 3.45 10.78
CA VAL A 118 8.61 3.31 10.75
C VAL A 118 8.14 2.09 11.55
N GLY A 119 8.92 1.00 11.55
CA GLY A 119 8.62 -0.18 12.37
C GLY A 119 8.58 0.15 13.86
N VAL A 120 9.59 0.89 14.35
CA VAL A 120 9.62 1.34 15.74
C VAL A 120 8.49 2.32 16.03
N SER A 121 8.28 3.31 15.18
CA SER A 121 7.22 4.33 15.33
C SER A 121 5.82 3.70 15.49
N LEU A 122 5.47 2.76 14.61
CA LEU A 122 4.19 2.05 14.65
C LEU A 122 4.07 1.13 15.87
N ALA A 123 5.17 0.45 16.26
CA ALA A 123 5.18 -0.40 17.44
C ALA A 123 4.99 0.41 18.73
N VAL A 124 5.59 1.60 18.84
CA VAL A 124 5.38 2.54 19.96
C VAL A 124 3.92 2.97 20.04
N ALA A 125 3.31 3.39 18.92
CA ALA A 125 1.91 3.81 18.89
C ALA A 125 0.96 2.68 19.36
N LYS A 126 1.22 1.44 18.92
CA LYS A 126 0.47 0.25 19.35
C LYS A 126 0.66 -0.05 20.83
N ALA A 127 1.89 0.04 21.35
CA ALA A 127 2.17 -0.16 22.76
C ALA A 127 1.47 0.88 23.65
N ALA A 128 1.41 2.13 23.19
CA ALA A 128 0.71 3.21 23.89
C ALA A 128 -0.81 3.00 23.92
N ALA A 129 -1.41 2.64 22.79
CA ALA A 129 -2.84 2.34 22.70
C ALA A 129 -3.24 1.19 23.63
N GLU A 130 -2.44 0.11 23.62
CA GLU A 130 -2.64 -1.05 24.48
C GLU A 130 -2.52 -0.70 25.97
N GLU A 131 -1.50 0.06 26.36
CA GLU A 131 -1.31 0.47 27.76
C GLU A 131 -2.44 1.40 28.26
N LEU A 132 -2.99 2.22 27.37
CA LEU A 132 -4.16 3.05 27.64
C LEU A 132 -5.48 2.26 27.66
N GLY A 133 -5.49 1.01 27.16
CA GLY A 133 -6.70 0.20 27.05
C GLY A 133 -7.69 0.75 26.03
N ILE A 134 -7.21 1.40 24.96
CA ILE A 134 -8.03 1.95 23.90
C ILE A 134 -7.66 1.36 22.54
N PRO A 135 -8.62 1.21 21.61
CA PRO A 135 -8.31 0.76 20.25
C PRO A 135 -7.33 1.70 19.53
N LEU A 136 -6.43 1.13 18.73
CA LEU A 136 -5.39 1.88 17.99
C LEU A 136 -5.96 3.05 17.15
N TYR A 137 -7.06 2.84 16.44
CA TYR A 137 -7.67 3.89 15.61
C TYR A 137 -8.13 5.10 16.44
N ARG A 138 -8.55 4.90 17.70
CA ARG A 138 -8.89 6.00 18.62
C ARG A 138 -7.65 6.65 19.22
N TYR A 139 -6.60 5.88 19.46
CA TYR A 139 -5.32 6.44 19.91
C TYR A 139 -4.75 7.40 18.85
N ILE A 140 -4.81 7.01 17.57
CA ILE A 140 -4.30 7.80 16.44
C ILE A 140 -5.25 8.97 16.10
N GLY A 141 -6.53 8.68 15.85
CA GLY A 141 -7.48 9.67 15.30
C GLY A 141 -8.33 10.39 16.35
N GLY A 142 -8.14 10.11 17.64
CA GLY A 142 -8.91 10.70 18.72
C GLY A 142 -10.34 10.14 18.85
N THR A 143 -11.16 10.85 19.64
CA THR A 143 -12.51 10.38 20.00
C THR A 143 -13.48 10.29 18.83
N ASN A 144 -13.24 11.07 17.76
CA ASN A 144 -14.08 11.14 16.57
C ASN A 144 -13.58 10.24 15.42
N ALA A 145 -12.60 9.37 15.67
CA ALA A 145 -12.17 8.35 14.71
C ALA A 145 -13.26 7.26 14.55
N CYS A 146 -14.26 7.53 13.72
CA CYS A 146 -15.42 6.66 13.52
C CYS A 146 -15.89 6.54 12.06
N ILE A 147 -15.22 7.22 11.12
CA ILE A 147 -15.51 7.10 9.69
C ILE A 147 -14.81 5.85 9.16
N LEU A 148 -15.57 4.94 8.56
CA LEU A 148 -15.03 3.80 7.84
C LEU A 148 -14.76 4.22 6.37
N PRO A 149 -13.62 3.84 5.79
CA PRO A 149 -13.28 4.22 4.42
C PRO A 149 -14.13 3.44 3.41
N VAL A 150 -14.25 3.98 2.20
CA VAL A 150 -14.73 3.20 1.04
C VAL A 150 -13.53 2.43 0.48
N PRO A 151 -13.57 1.09 0.40
CA PRO A 151 -12.43 0.33 -0.09
C PRO A 151 -12.29 0.47 -1.61
N PHE A 152 -11.06 0.63 -2.08
CA PHE A 152 -10.69 0.51 -3.49
C PHE A 152 -10.19 -0.91 -3.69
N MET A 153 -10.86 -1.67 -4.56
CA MET A 153 -10.61 -3.10 -4.72
C MET A 153 -9.98 -3.35 -6.07
N ASN A 154 -8.67 -3.56 -6.10
CA ASN A 154 -7.89 -3.92 -7.28
C ASN A 154 -8.31 -5.31 -7.79
N LEU A 155 -8.99 -5.36 -8.95
CA LEU A 155 -9.55 -6.60 -9.49
C LEU A 155 -8.82 -7.11 -10.73
N ILE A 156 -8.25 -6.22 -11.55
CA ILE A 156 -7.52 -6.58 -12.77
C ILE A 156 -6.21 -5.80 -12.80
N ASN A 157 -5.10 -6.49 -13.09
CA ASN A 157 -3.78 -5.89 -13.18
C ASN A 157 -3.20 -5.92 -14.59
N GLY A 158 -2.54 -4.83 -14.94
CA GLY A 158 -1.68 -4.67 -16.10
C GLY A 158 -0.35 -4.02 -15.71
N GLY A 159 0.22 -3.26 -16.63
CA GLY A 159 1.44 -2.48 -16.42
C GLY A 159 2.61 -3.33 -15.91
N LYS A 160 3.31 -2.82 -14.89
CA LYS A 160 4.48 -3.50 -14.29
C LYS A 160 4.10 -4.59 -13.28
N LEU A 161 2.85 -4.64 -12.83
CA LEU A 161 2.38 -5.61 -11.84
C LEU A 161 1.99 -6.95 -12.45
N ALA A 162 1.68 -6.98 -13.75
CA ALA A 162 1.28 -8.17 -14.47
C ALA A 162 2.16 -8.42 -15.70
N ALA A 163 2.39 -9.69 -16.04
CA ALA A 163 3.03 -10.07 -17.30
C ALA A 163 1.99 -10.15 -18.43
N THR A 164 1.29 -9.05 -18.69
CA THR A 164 0.19 -8.94 -19.66
C THR A 164 0.40 -7.73 -20.58
N GLU A 165 -0.43 -7.58 -21.60
CA GLU A 165 -0.39 -6.48 -22.56
C GLU A 165 -1.31 -5.30 -22.20
N LEU A 166 -1.94 -5.35 -21.02
CA LEU A 166 -2.81 -4.28 -20.52
C LEU A 166 -1.93 -3.15 -19.97
N ASP A 167 -2.09 -1.93 -20.48
CA ASP A 167 -1.17 -0.83 -20.16
C ASP A 167 -1.32 -0.31 -18.72
N PHE A 168 -2.55 -0.19 -18.23
CA PHE A 168 -2.86 0.40 -16.92
C PHE A 168 -2.55 -0.59 -15.80
N GLN A 169 -2.01 -0.08 -14.69
CA GLN A 169 -1.46 -0.91 -13.64
C GLN A 169 -2.55 -1.61 -12.81
N GLU A 170 -3.60 -0.88 -12.45
CA GLU A 170 -4.70 -1.39 -11.63
C GLU A 170 -6.05 -0.88 -12.13
N HIS A 171 -6.99 -1.81 -12.25
CA HIS A 171 -8.41 -1.53 -12.46
C HIS A 171 -9.17 -1.93 -11.20
N MET A 172 -9.92 -0.98 -10.67
CA MET A 172 -10.53 -1.10 -9.35
C MET A 172 -12.04 -0.88 -9.41
N VAL A 173 -12.75 -1.67 -8.62
CA VAL A 173 -14.15 -1.39 -8.28
C VAL A 173 -14.25 -0.75 -6.89
N VAL A 174 -15.13 0.22 -6.75
CA VAL A 174 -15.29 1.02 -5.54
C VAL A 174 -16.76 1.03 -5.10
N PRO A 175 -17.15 0.29 -4.04
CA PRO A 175 -18.54 0.07 -3.62
C PRO A 175 -19.12 1.28 -2.85
N VAL A 176 -19.20 2.44 -3.49
CA VAL A 176 -19.69 3.70 -2.87
C VAL A 176 -21.15 3.65 -2.39
N GLY A 177 -21.94 2.72 -2.91
CA GLY A 177 -23.35 2.54 -2.53
C GLY A 177 -23.60 1.71 -1.28
N ALA A 178 -22.57 1.03 -0.75
CA ALA A 178 -22.67 0.19 0.44
C ALA A 178 -23.01 1.00 1.70
N LYS A 179 -23.74 0.40 2.63
CA LYS A 179 -24.20 1.00 3.89
C LYS A 179 -23.29 0.71 5.08
N SER A 180 -22.31 -0.18 4.90
CA SER A 180 -21.29 -0.49 5.89
C SER A 180 -20.02 -1.02 5.22
N PHE A 181 -18.89 -0.97 5.92
CA PHE A 181 -17.64 -1.55 5.42
C PHE A 181 -17.77 -3.06 5.18
N SER A 182 -18.46 -3.80 6.06
CA SER A 182 -18.68 -5.24 5.88
C SER A 182 -19.50 -5.54 4.62
N GLU A 183 -20.49 -4.71 4.31
CA GLU A 183 -21.25 -4.82 3.07
C GLU A 183 -20.40 -4.48 1.85
N ALA A 184 -19.60 -3.42 1.91
CA ALA A 184 -18.66 -3.04 0.86
C ALA A 184 -17.72 -4.20 0.49
N ILE A 185 -17.09 -4.82 1.49
CA ILE A 185 -16.19 -5.97 1.29
C ILE A 185 -16.95 -7.18 0.73
N ARG A 186 -18.14 -7.50 1.24
CA ARG A 186 -18.96 -8.61 0.73
C ARG A 186 -19.28 -8.41 -0.75
N MET A 187 -19.83 -7.25 -1.11
CA MET A 187 -20.22 -6.93 -2.49
C MET A 187 -19.02 -7.02 -3.44
N SER A 188 -17.88 -6.42 -3.06
CA SER A 188 -16.67 -6.46 -3.90
C SER A 188 -16.10 -7.87 -4.04
N THR A 189 -16.21 -8.71 -3.01
CA THR A 189 -15.74 -10.10 -3.06
C THR A 189 -16.62 -10.95 -3.99
N GLU A 190 -17.93 -10.74 -3.99
CA GLU A 190 -18.86 -11.40 -4.92
C GLU A 190 -18.55 -10.98 -6.37
N VAL A 191 -18.32 -9.68 -6.61
CA VAL A 191 -17.88 -9.16 -7.91
C VAL A 191 -16.57 -9.80 -8.35
N TYR A 192 -15.57 -9.88 -7.46
CA TYR A 192 -14.28 -10.50 -7.77
C TYR A 192 -14.43 -11.95 -8.26
N TYR A 193 -15.17 -12.80 -7.54
CA TYR A 193 -15.28 -14.21 -7.91
C TYR A 193 -16.08 -14.44 -9.21
N GLU A 194 -17.12 -13.64 -9.48
CA GLU A 194 -17.84 -13.72 -10.76
C GLU A 194 -17.00 -13.15 -11.92
N LEU A 195 -16.24 -12.09 -11.68
CA LEU A 195 -15.29 -11.53 -12.65
C LEU A 195 -14.28 -12.58 -13.09
N GLY A 196 -13.71 -13.36 -12.16
CA GLY A 196 -12.81 -14.45 -12.52
C GLY A 196 -13.41 -15.42 -13.54
N LYS A 197 -14.72 -15.74 -13.44
CA LYS A 197 -15.41 -16.62 -14.40
C LYS A 197 -15.54 -15.97 -15.77
N VAL A 198 -15.97 -14.70 -15.82
CA VAL A 198 -16.09 -13.92 -17.06
C VAL A 198 -14.73 -13.80 -17.75
N LEU A 199 -13.68 -13.51 -16.97
CA LEU A 199 -12.32 -13.41 -17.48
C LEU A 199 -11.81 -14.75 -18.04
N ALA A 200 -12.09 -15.85 -17.33
CA ALA A 200 -11.71 -17.19 -17.78
C ALA A 200 -12.43 -17.63 -19.04
N GLU A 201 -13.68 -17.19 -19.24
CA GLU A 201 -14.48 -17.49 -20.42
C GLU A 201 -13.98 -16.73 -21.65
N LYS A 202 -13.74 -15.41 -21.53
CA LYS A 202 -13.37 -14.55 -22.67
C LYS A 202 -11.87 -14.53 -22.97
N TRP A 203 -10.99 -14.62 -21.96
CA TRP A 203 -9.53 -14.56 -22.12
C TRP A 203 -8.81 -15.86 -21.73
N GLY A 204 -9.55 -16.89 -21.32
CA GLY A 204 -9.02 -18.22 -21.03
C GLY A 204 -8.63 -18.43 -19.57
N ARG A 205 -8.47 -19.70 -19.19
CA ARG A 205 -8.29 -20.12 -17.78
C ARG A 205 -7.06 -19.55 -17.09
N HIS A 206 -6.04 -19.11 -17.84
CA HIS A 206 -4.83 -18.51 -17.28
C HIS A 206 -5.09 -17.13 -16.66
N SER A 207 -6.19 -16.46 -17.02
CA SER A 207 -6.64 -15.21 -16.39
C SER A 207 -6.96 -15.35 -14.90
N LEU A 208 -7.15 -16.57 -14.40
CA LEU A 208 -7.39 -16.84 -12.97
C LEU A 208 -6.12 -16.78 -12.11
N ASN A 209 -4.94 -16.67 -12.73
CA ASN A 209 -3.72 -16.32 -11.99
C ASN A 209 -3.83 -14.87 -11.51
N VAL A 210 -3.20 -14.60 -10.36
CA VAL A 210 -3.29 -13.29 -9.70
C VAL A 210 -1.91 -12.66 -9.54
N ALA A 211 -1.87 -11.32 -9.55
CA ALA A 211 -0.69 -10.54 -9.23
C ALA A 211 -0.43 -10.50 -7.71
N ASP A 212 0.61 -9.76 -7.28
CA ASP A 212 1.02 -9.63 -5.88
C ASP A 212 -0.13 -9.14 -4.96
N GLU A 213 -1.07 -8.38 -5.51
CA GLU A 213 -2.19 -7.76 -4.79
C GLU A 213 -3.53 -8.53 -4.92
N GLY A 214 -3.52 -9.66 -5.62
CA GLY A 214 -4.68 -10.54 -5.75
C GLY A 214 -5.61 -10.24 -6.93
N GLY A 215 -5.39 -9.15 -7.68
CA GLY A 215 -6.09 -8.89 -8.93
C GLY A 215 -5.71 -9.87 -10.04
N TYR A 216 -6.65 -10.13 -10.94
CA TYR A 216 -6.48 -11.07 -12.05
C TYR A 216 -5.56 -10.51 -13.14
N THR A 217 -4.84 -11.39 -13.84
CA THR A 217 -3.92 -11.00 -14.91
C THR A 217 -4.33 -11.64 -16.24
N PRO A 218 -5.36 -11.12 -16.94
CA PRO A 218 -5.89 -11.72 -18.16
C PRO A 218 -4.93 -11.55 -19.36
N PRO A 219 -4.26 -12.62 -19.84
CA PRO A 219 -3.36 -12.51 -20.98
C PRO A 219 -4.11 -12.17 -22.26
N GLY A 220 -3.54 -11.31 -23.10
CA GLY A 220 -4.15 -10.87 -24.36
C GLY A 220 -5.21 -9.77 -24.22
N MET A 221 -5.55 -9.34 -23.00
CA MET A 221 -6.29 -8.10 -22.77
C MET A 221 -5.35 -6.91 -23.01
N LYS A 222 -5.74 -5.97 -23.87
CA LYS A 222 -4.91 -4.84 -24.28
C LYS A 222 -5.56 -3.49 -24.04
N ASP A 223 -6.87 -3.39 -24.32
CA ASP A 223 -7.60 -2.15 -24.17
C ASP A 223 -8.08 -2.00 -22.72
N PRO A 224 -7.73 -0.91 -22.01
CA PRO A 224 -8.31 -0.60 -20.69
C PRO A 224 -9.84 -0.65 -20.64
N ARG A 225 -10.52 -0.36 -21.77
CA ARG A 225 -11.99 -0.46 -21.86
C ARG A 225 -12.49 -1.88 -21.62
N ASP A 226 -11.79 -2.90 -22.13
CA ASP A 226 -12.17 -4.31 -21.94
C ASP A 226 -12.22 -4.70 -20.45
N ALA A 227 -11.32 -4.15 -19.64
CA ALA A 227 -11.29 -4.37 -18.19
C ALA A 227 -12.49 -3.70 -17.51
N LEU A 228 -12.73 -2.42 -17.81
CA LEU A 228 -13.87 -1.66 -17.25
C LEU A 228 -15.22 -2.29 -17.63
N GLU A 229 -15.37 -2.73 -18.89
CA GLU A 229 -16.56 -3.41 -19.37
C GLU A 229 -16.79 -4.75 -18.64
N ALA A 230 -15.73 -5.53 -18.40
CA ALA A 230 -15.83 -6.79 -17.69
C ALA A 230 -16.26 -6.60 -16.23
N GLU A 231 -15.69 -5.60 -15.54
CA GLU A 231 -16.06 -5.23 -14.16
C GLU A 231 -17.51 -4.78 -14.08
N LEU A 232 -17.93 -3.84 -14.94
CA LEU A 232 -19.30 -3.32 -14.94
C LEU A 232 -20.32 -4.39 -15.29
N LYS A 233 -20.02 -5.25 -16.26
CA LYS A 233 -20.90 -6.36 -16.63
C LYS A 233 -21.23 -7.21 -15.40
N VAL A 234 -20.21 -7.57 -14.60
CA VAL A 234 -20.41 -8.39 -13.40
C VAL A 234 -21.14 -7.63 -12.30
N VAL A 235 -20.82 -6.36 -12.10
CA VAL A 235 -21.55 -5.47 -11.18
C VAL A 235 -23.03 -5.42 -11.55
N GLU A 236 -23.37 -5.31 -12.83
CA GLU A 236 -24.75 -5.32 -13.32
C GLU A 236 -25.43 -6.67 -13.15
N GLU A 237 -24.77 -7.77 -13.54
CA GLU A 237 -25.31 -9.14 -13.43
C GLU A 237 -25.60 -9.56 -11.98
N LEU A 238 -24.83 -9.05 -11.02
CA LEU A 238 -25.06 -9.25 -9.58
C LEU A 238 -26.14 -8.33 -8.99
N GLY A 239 -26.71 -7.41 -9.79
CA GLY A 239 -27.73 -6.47 -9.34
C GLY A 239 -27.18 -5.28 -8.54
N TYR A 240 -25.90 -4.93 -8.76
CA TYR A 240 -25.19 -3.85 -8.07
C TYR A 240 -24.94 -2.61 -8.95
N GLY A 241 -25.64 -2.47 -10.09
CA GLY A 241 -25.36 -1.45 -11.11
C GLY A 241 -25.21 0.00 -10.62
N ASP A 242 -25.90 0.42 -9.56
CA ASP A 242 -25.81 1.77 -8.99
C ASP A 242 -24.95 1.86 -7.71
N LYS A 243 -24.33 0.74 -7.30
CA LYS A 243 -23.61 0.62 -6.02
C LYS A 243 -22.10 0.75 -6.15
N PHE A 244 -21.58 0.70 -7.37
CA PHE A 244 -20.15 0.78 -7.65
C PHE A 244 -19.84 1.97 -8.56
N VAL A 245 -18.64 2.51 -8.36
CA VAL A 245 -17.91 3.32 -9.33
C VAL A 245 -16.57 2.65 -9.60
N LEU A 246 -15.84 3.12 -10.61
CA LEU A 246 -14.55 2.56 -10.98
C LEU A 246 -13.40 3.50 -10.59
N GLY A 247 -12.26 2.90 -10.31
CA GLY A 247 -10.99 3.57 -10.09
C GLY A 247 -9.91 2.98 -11.00
N LEU A 248 -8.92 3.79 -11.33
CA LEU A 248 -7.77 3.40 -12.14
C LEU A 248 -6.49 3.85 -11.44
N ASP A 249 -5.47 2.99 -11.41
CA ASP A 249 -4.07 3.40 -11.30
C ASP A 249 -3.42 3.14 -12.66
N VAL A 250 -3.01 4.21 -13.33
CA VAL A 250 -2.37 4.11 -14.64
C VAL A 250 -0.86 3.88 -14.48
N ALA A 251 -0.25 4.41 -13.41
CA ALA A 251 1.20 4.47 -13.23
C ALA A 251 1.95 4.98 -14.48
N ALA A 252 1.42 6.00 -15.16
CA ALA A 252 1.79 6.36 -16.54
C ALA A 252 3.28 6.65 -16.78
N SER A 253 4.05 6.90 -15.72
CA SER A 253 5.51 6.97 -15.77
C SER A 253 6.17 5.75 -16.44
N HIS A 254 5.61 4.53 -16.36
CA HIS A 254 6.17 3.39 -17.12
C HIS A 254 5.82 3.38 -18.60
N LEU A 255 4.77 4.09 -18.99
CA LEU A 255 4.32 4.25 -20.37
C LEU A 255 5.08 5.38 -21.08
N TYR A 256 5.67 6.30 -20.33
CA TYR A 256 6.36 7.47 -20.83
C TYR A 256 7.76 7.16 -21.38
N ASN A 257 8.08 7.75 -22.52
CA ASN A 257 9.40 7.70 -23.15
C ASN A 257 10.07 9.08 -23.09
N GLU A 258 11.10 9.21 -22.24
CA GLU A 258 11.83 10.47 -22.04
C GLU A 258 12.45 11.05 -23.33
N LYS A 259 12.79 10.22 -24.31
CA LYS A 259 13.44 10.67 -25.56
C LYS A 259 12.43 11.27 -26.52
N THR A 260 11.27 10.64 -26.67
CA THR A 260 10.22 11.09 -27.59
C THR A 260 9.24 12.05 -26.93
N LYS A 261 9.25 12.14 -25.58
CA LYS A 261 8.28 12.88 -24.76
C LYS A 261 6.84 12.48 -25.05
N LYS A 262 6.62 11.18 -25.22
CA LYS A 262 5.34 10.57 -25.58
C LYS A 262 5.07 9.38 -24.68
N TYR A 263 3.81 8.99 -24.60
CA TYR A 263 3.35 7.81 -23.89
C TYR A 263 3.10 6.66 -24.89
N THR A 264 3.13 5.43 -24.40
CA THR A 264 2.66 4.25 -25.15
C THR A 264 1.29 3.85 -24.63
N LEU A 265 0.30 3.76 -25.53
CA LEU A 265 -1.06 3.30 -25.22
C LEU A 265 -1.50 2.32 -26.31
N MET A 266 -1.90 1.12 -25.90
CA MET A 266 -2.28 -0.03 -26.74
C MET A 266 -1.24 -0.30 -27.84
N GLY A 267 0.04 -0.21 -27.48
CA GLY A 267 1.17 -0.40 -28.39
C GLY A 267 1.41 0.73 -29.41
N LYS A 268 0.77 1.89 -29.24
CA LYS A 268 0.96 3.07 -30.09
C LYS A 268 1.56 4.23 -29.30
N GLU A 269 2.44 5.01 -29.93
CA GLU A 269 2.90 6.27 -29.34
C GLU A 269 1.79 7.34 -29.42
N VAL A 270 1.48 7.94 -28.28
CA VAL A 270 0.48 9.01 -28.13
C VAL A 270 1.10 10.22 -27.44
N SER A 271 0.61 11.43 -27.75
CA SER A 271 1.01 12.61 -26.98
C SER A 271 0.28 12.63 -25.64
N ARG A 272 0.74 13.52 -24.74
CA ARG A 272 0.04 13.81 -23.48
C ARG A 272 -1.42 14.16 -23.71
N GLU A 273 -1.68 15.06 -24.66
CA GLU A 273 -3.03 15.54 -24.98
C GLU A 273 -3.91 14.39 -25.46
N SER A 274 -3.40 13.51 -26.33
CA SER A 274 -4.13 12.33 -26.78
C SER A 274 -4.39 11.31 -25.67
N LEU A 275 -3.50 11.21 -24.67
CA LEU A 275 -3.73 10.37 -23.49
C LEU A 275 -4.78 10.97 -22.56
N MET A 276 -4.79 12.31 -22.40
CA MET A 276 -5.83 13.02 -21.66
C MET A 276 -7.20 12.89 -22.33
N ASP A 277 -7.28 13.07 -23.65
CA ASP A 277 -8.50 12.84 -24.43
C ASP A 277 -9.05 11.42 -24.21
N PHE A 278 -8.16 10.43 -24.12
CA PHE A 278 -8.54 9.05 -23.82
C PHE A 278 -9.13 8.91 -22.40
N TYR A 279 -8.54 9.56 -21.39
CA TYR A 279 -9.13 9.58 -20.04
C TYR A 279 -10.49 10.28 -20.01
N GLU A 280 -10.65 11.39 -20.73
CA GLU A 280 -11.93 12.08 -20.85
C GLU A 280 -13.00 11.18 -21.47
N GLU A 281 -12.64 10.39 -22.49
CA GLU A 281 -13.52 9.37 -23.07
C GLU A 281 -13.92 8.32 -22.03
N LEU A 282 -12.96 7.81 -21.25
CA LEU A 282 -13.24 6.80 -20.21
C LEU A 282 -14.18 7.34 -19.13
N VAL A 283 -13.94 8.56 -18.64
CA VAL A 283 -14.78 9.19 -17.60
C VAL A 283 -16.17 9.53 -18.14
N SER A 284 -16.30 9.81 -19.44
CA SER A 284 -17.58 10.08 -20.10
C SER A 284 -18.39 8.81 -20.35
N ALA A 285 -17.72 7.70 -20.67
CA ALA A 285 -18.36 6.43 -21.03
C ALA A 285 -18.65 5.53 -19.82
N TYR A 286 -17.81 5.60 -18.78
CA TYR A 286 -17.83 4.70 -17.62
C TYR A 286 -17.93 5.49 -16.30
N PRO A 287 -18.43 4.90 -15.20
CA PRO A 287 -18.50 5.58 -13.91
C PRO A 287 -17.14 5.63 -13.21
N VAL A 288 -16.07 6.04 -13.91
CA VAL A 288 -14.74 6.26 -13.34
C VAL A 288 -14.77 7.52 -12.47
N LYS A 289 -14.34 7.41 -11.21
CA LYS A 289 -14.33 8.51 -10.22
C LYS A 289 -12.96 8.83 -9.64
N SER A 290 -11.96 8.02 -9.95
CA SER A 290 -10.58 8.24 -9.54
C SER A 290 -9.64 7.73 -10.62
N ILE A 291 -8.63 8.53 -10.95
CA ILE A 291 -7.49 8.14 -11.79
C ILE A 291 -6.24 8.56 -11.03
N GLU A 292 -5.42 7.57 -10.66
CA GLU A 292 -4.13 7.73 -10.00
C GLU A 292 -3.00 7.66 -11.05
N ASP A 293 -1.97 8.49 -10.83
CA ASP A 293 -0.79 8.64 -11.69
C ASP A 293 -1.10 8.67 -13.21
N PRO A 294 -1.96 9.60 -13.67
CA PRO A 294 -2.41 9.64 -15.06
C PRO A 294 -1.29 10.02 -16.05
N LEU A 295 -0.23 10.65 -15.57
CA LEU A 295 0.90 11.15 -16.36
C LEU A 295 2.24 10.78 -15.71
N GLU A 296 3.35 11.13 -16.35
CA GLU A 296 4.68 10.93 -15.77
C GLU A 296 4.87 11.79 -14.52
N GLN A 297 5.62 11.25 -13.55
CA GLN A 297 5.76 11.81 -12.20
C GLN A 297 6.29 13.27 -12.11
N GLU A 298 6.91 13.82 -13.16
CA GLU A 298 7.38 15.21 -13.23
C GLU A 298 6.50 16.10 -14.15
N ASP A 299 5.43 15.57 -14.72
CA ASP A 299 4.51 16.29 -15.61
C ASP A 299 3.44 17.07 -14.82
N PHE A 300 3.89 17.97 -13.93
CA PHE A 300 3.01 18.77 -13.06
C PHE A 300 2.06 19.73 -13.79
N GLU A 301 2.36 20.06 -15.05
CA GLU A 301 1.52 20.95 -15.86
C GLU A 301 0.28 20.24 -16.39
N GLY A 302 0.39 18.95 -16.70
CA GLY A 302 -0.72 18.12 -17.17
C GLY A 302 -1.65 17.69 -16.04
#